data_AF-A0A2H0QJL6-F1
#
_entry.id   AF-A0A2H0QJL6-F1
#
_cell.length_a   1.000
_cell.length_b   1.000
_cell.length_c   1.000
_cell.angle_alpha   90.00
_cell.angle_beta   90.00
_cell.angle_gamma   90.00
#
_symmetry.space_group_name_H-M   'P 1'
#
loop_
_entity.id
_entity.type
_entity.pdbx_description
1 polymer ?
#
loop_
_entity_poly.entity_id
_entity_poly.type
_entity_poly.pdbx_seq_one_letter_code
_entity_poly.pdbx_strand_id
1 'polypeptide(L)'
;MSKSLILLFVLTLTTLSSCGLPFGADNKKKSQAVRVNNTSNAVFSSYVASFEQVAKAETGDPQFSVGDVPVNFGDTEDPDYQGVCFTYQNGQKEIIIRETWWNAASDTYRESLLFHELGHCRLGRDHDDSKILTNGQNYKSSMMSSVIVSPGEYDKFKMGYLKELFTQSKVQLMQLLSTN
;
A
#
# COMPACT_ATOMS: atom_id res chain seq x y z
N MET A 1 -23.74 -48.98 -45.48
CA MET A 1 -22.35 -49.33 -45.11
C MET A 1 -21.58 -48.03 -44.92
N SER A 2 -21.01 -47.87 -43.73
CA SER A 2 -20.56 -46.63 -43.10
C SER A 2 -19.41 -45.92 -43.85
N LYS A 3 -19.53 -44.60 -44.03
CA LYS A 3 -18.42 -43.71 -44.45
C LYS A 3 -17.64 -43.31 -43.21
N SER A 4 -16.35 -43.68 -43.14
CA SER A 4 -15.44 -43.27 -42.06
C SER A 4 -15.14 -41.78 -42.15
N LEU A 5 -15.42 -41.06 -41.06
CA LEU A 5 -15.00 -39.68 -40.81
C LEU A 5 -13.73 -39.74 -39.95
N ILE A 6 -12.56 -39.43 -40.53
CA ILE A 6 -11.32 -39.30 -39.77
C ILE A 6 -11.27 -37.87 -39.24
N LEU A 7 -11.54 -37.71 -37.94
CA LEU A 7 -11.41 -36.44 -37.23
C LEU A 7 -9.95 -36.30 -36.76
N LEU A 8 -9.20 -35.38 -37.38
CA LEU A 8 -7.86 -34.98 -36.92
C LEU A 8 -8.01 -34.18 -35.61
N PHE A 9 -7.54 -34.74 -34.50
CA PHE A 9 -7.45 -34.03 -33.22
C PHE A 9 -6.16 -33.20 -33.21
N VAL A 10 -6.26 -31.92 -33.53
CA VAL A 10 -5.15 -30.95 -33.34
C VAL A 10 -5.14 -30.58 -31.86
N LEU A 11 -4.25 -31.21 -31.09
CA LEU A 11 -4.00 -30.87 -29.70
C LEU A 11 -3.12 -29.62 -29.63
N THR A 12 -3.73 -28.44 -29.69
CA THR A 12 -3.08 -27.17 -29.38
C THR A 12 -2.70 -27.15 -27.90
N LEU A 13 -1.42 -27.36 -27.61
CA LEU A 13 -0.84 -27.23 -26.28
C LEU A 13 -0.75 -25.73 -25.94
N THR A 14 -1.84 -25.17 -25.42
CA THR A 14 -1.85 -23.81 -24.92
C THR A 14 -1.12 -23.75 -23.58
N THR A 15 -0.03 -22.98 -23.61
CA THR A 15 0.80 -22.50 -22.51
C THR A 15 0.03 -22.20 -21.22
N LEU A 16 0.27 -22.97 -20.17
CA LEU A 16 0.08 -22.49 -18.80
C LEU A 16 1.35 -21.74 -18.39
N SER A 17 1.41 -20.46 -18.76
CA SER A 17 2.28 -19.51 -18.09
C SER A 17 1.74 -19.36 -16.66
N SER A 18 2.42 -19.97 -15.69
CA SER A 18 2.14 -19.74 -14.27
C SER A 18 2.44 -18.27 -13.96
N CYS A 19 1.38 -17.46 -13.89
CA CYS A 19 1.47 -16.08 -13.45
C CYS A 19 1.87 -16.01 -11.97
N GLY A 20 2.89 -15.20 -11.68
CA GLY A 20 3.02 -14.43 -10.43
C GLY A 20 3.46 -15.21 -9.20
N LEU A 21 4.76 -15.12 -8.89
CA LEU A 21 5.24 -15.24 -7.51
C LEU A 21 4.51 -14.19 -6.64
N PRO A 22 4.00 -14.53 -5.44
CA PRO A 22 3.46 -13.53 -4.55
C PRO A 22 4.64 -12.75 -3.97
N PHE A 23 4.85 -11.52 -4.46
CA PHE A 23 5.49 -10.51 -3.64
C PHE A 23 4.61 -10.36 -2.41
N GLY A 24 5.17 -10.65 -1.23
CA GLY A 24 4.37 -10.73 -0.01
C GLY A 24 3.67 -9.40 0.24
N ALA A 25 2.36 -9.44 0.42
CA ALA A 25 1.58 -8.28 0.82
C ALA A 25 1.87 -7.97 2.29
N ASP A 26 2.29 -6.75 2.58
CA ASP A 26 2.28 -6.12 3.91
C ASP A 26 0.85 -5.79 4.41
N ASN A 27 -0.18 -6.14 3.63
CA ASN A 27 -1.51 -6.41 4.14
C ASN A 27 -1.66 -7.89 4.50
N LYS A 28 -1.52 -8.19 5.80
CA LYS A 28 -1.58 -9.56 6.30
C LYS A 28 -2.95 -9.88 6.91
N LYS A 29 -3.50 -11.03 6.54
CA LYS A 29 -4.68 -11.60 7.21
C LYS A 29 -4.25 -12.45 8.41
N LYS A 30 -4.74 -12.11 9.60
CA LYS A 30 -4.50 -12.86 10.84
C LYS A 30 -5.50 -14.01 10.97
N SER A 31 -5.02 -15.17 11.42
CA SER A 31 -5.87 -16.29 11.81
C SER A 31 -6.50 -16.09 13.20
N GLN A 32 -5.93 -15.19 14.00
CA GLN A 32 -6.47 -14.77 15.28
C GLN A 32 -7.79 -14.01 15.11
N ALA A 33 -8.72 -14.21 16.05
CA ALA A 33 -10.05 -13.62 15.98
C ALA A 33 -10.10 -12.13 16.34
N VAL A 34 -9.15 -11.65 17.16
CA VAL A 34 -9.17 -10.30 17.73
C VAL A 34 -7.77 -9.68 17.66
N ARG A 35 -7.74 -8.38 17.43
CA ARG A 35 -6.52 -7.57 17.42
C ARG A 35 -5.85 -7.48 18.79
N VAL A 36 -4.55 -7.22 18.79
CA VAL A 36 -3.73 -7.21 20.01
C VAL A 36 -3.93 -5.90 20.77
N ASN A 37 -4.09 -4.79 20.03
CA ASN A 37 -4.21 -3.46 20.61
C ASN A 37 -5.57 -2.83 20.30
N ASN A 38 -6.15 -2.10 21.26
CA ASN A 38 -7.41 -1.37 21.08
C ASN A 38 -7.24 0.16 21.05
N THR A 39 -6.02 0.65 21.29
CA THR A 39 -5.68 2.07 21.27
C THR A 39 -4.34 2.26 20.59
N SER A 40 -4.12 3.39 19.93
CA SER A 40 -2.83 3.73 19.33
C SER A 40 -1.80 4.15 20.38
N ASN A 41 -0.53 3.86 20.11
CA ASN A 41 0.58 4.48 20.81
C ASN A 41 0.63 5.99 20.45
N ALA A 42 0.80 6.84 21.46
CA ALA A 42 0.74 8.29 21.32
C ALA A 42 1.77 8.88 20.34
N VAL A 43 2.90 8.20 20.11
CA VAL A 43 3.95 8.65 19.17
C VAL A 43 3.43 8.82 17.73
N PHE A 44 2.38 8.10 17.35
CA PHE A 44 1.81 8.15 15.99
C PHE A 44 0.77 9.26 15.80
N SER A 45 0.36 9.94 16.87
CA SER A 45 -0.80 10.85 16.85
C SER A 45 -0.64 12.00 15.84
N SER A 46 0.55 12.58 15.71
CA SER A 46 0.83 13.67 14.76
C SER A 46 0.72 13.21 13.30
N TYR A 47 1.21 12.01 13.00
CA TYR A 47 1.13 11.44 11.66
C TYR A 47 -0.31 11.05 11.29
N VAL A 48 -1.07 10.47 12.23
CA VAL A 48 -2.49 10.17 12.04
C VAL A 48 -3.29 11.46 11.80
N ALA A 49 -3.06 12.50 12.60
CA ALA A 49 -3.70 13.80 12.40
C ALA A 49 -3.35 14.42 11.04
N SER A 50 -2.09 14.32 10.61
CA SER A 50 -1.64 14.76 9.28
C SER A 50 -2.35 14.00 8.16
N PHE A 51 -2.46 12.67 8.28
CA PHE A 51 -3.19 11.84 7.32
C PHE A 51 -4.65 12.27 7.19
N GLU A 52 -5.35 12.46 8.30
CA GLU A 52 -6.74 12.93 8.30
C GLU A 52 -6.89 14.33 7.70
N GLN A 53 -5.95 15.24 8.00
CA GLN A 53 -5.95 16.59 7.45
C GLN A 53 -5.80 16.57 5.93
N VAL A 54 -4.85 15.80 5.41
CA VAL A 54 -4.65 15.64 3.96
C VAL A 54 -5.87 14.98 3.34
N ALA A 55 -6.41 13.92 3.95
CA ALA A 55 -7.59 13.24 3.44
C ALA A 55 -8.79 14.19 3.30
N LYS A 56 -9.06 15.03 4.30
CA LYS A 56 -10.12 16.05 4.26
C LYS A 56 -9.93 17.01 3.10
N ALA A 57 -8.70 17.48 2.89
CA ALA A 57 -8.38 18.38 1.79
C ALA A 57 -8.53 17.71 0.42
N GLU A 58 -8.09 16.46 0.27
CA GLU A 58 -8.04 15.78 -1.02
C GLU A 58 -9.36 15.16 -1.46
N THR A 59 -10.17 14.71 -0.50
CA THR A 59 -11.47 14.08 -0.76
C THR A 59 -12.63 15.07 -0.67
N GLY A 60 -12.45 16.22 -0.01
CA GLY A 60 -13.53 17.15 0.31
C GLY A 60 -14.49 16.64 1.39
N ASP A 61 -14.19 15.51 2.05
CA ASP A 61 -14.97 15.00 3.18
C ASP A 61 -14.46 15.59 4.50
N PRO A 62 -15.16 16.58 5.11
CA PRO A 62 -14.73 17.19 6.36
C PRO A 62 -14.84 16.24 7.56
N GLN A 63 -15.59 15.13 7.43
CA GLN A 63 -15.78 14.12 8.46
C GLN A 63 -14.81 12.95 8.33
N PHE A 64 -13.88 12.99 7.36
CA PHE A 64 -12.89 11.94 7.21
C PHE A 64 -12.12 11.75 8.52
N SER A 65 -12.11 10.51 9.01
CA SER A 65 -11.27 10.06 10.11
C SER A 65 -10.71 8.68 9.80
N VAL A 66 -9.53 8.38 10.35
CA VAL A 66 -8.93 7.04 10.36
C VAL A 66 -9.82 6.03 11.08
N GLY A 67 -10.65 6.46 12.04
CA GLY A 67 -11.56 5.56 12.75
C GLY A 67 -10.81 4.53 13.60
N ASP A 68 -11.39 3.34 13.74
CA ASP A 68 -10.92 2.29 14.66
C ASP A 68 -9.77 1.45 14.07
N VAL A 69 -8.63 2.10 13.80
CA VAL A 69 -7.38 1.48 13.35
C VAL A 69 -6.24 1.89 14.30
N PRO A 70 -5.99 1.14 15.38
CA PRO A 70 -4.90 1.43 16.28
C PRO A 70 -3.54 1.20 15.60
N VAL A 71 -2.58 2.10 15.89
CA VAL A 71 -1.19 2.03 15.41
C VAL A 71 -0.27 1.82 16.60
N ASN A 72 0.53 0.74 16.57
CA ASN A 72 1.40 0.37 17.68
C ASN A 72 2.76 -0.15 17.22
N PHE A 73 3.72 -0.16 18.12
CA PHE A 73 4.95 -0.92 17.91
C PHE A 73 4.70 -2.41 18.18
N GLY A 74 5.41 -3.28 17.46
CA GLY A 74 5.32 -4.72 17.68
C GLY A 74 6.06 -5.54 16.63
N ASP A 75 5.75 -6.83 16.61
CA ASP A 75 6.28 -7.78 15.63
C ASP A 75 5.39 -7.80 14.38
N THR A 76 6.01 -7.55 13.22
CA THR A 76 5.37 -7.58 11.90
C THR A 76 5.18 -9.02 11.38
N GLU A 77 5.69 -10.03 12.10
CA GLU A 77 5.75 -11.46 11.72
C GLU A 77 6.51 -11.74 10.43
N ASP A 78 7.11 -10.71 9.84
CA ASP A 78 8.02 -10.82 8.70
C ASP A 78 9.21 -9.89 8.95
N PRO A 79 10.44 -10.42 9.00
CA PRO A 79 11.63 -9.58 9.18
C PRO A 79 11.79 -8.53 8.06
N ASP A 80 11.25 -8.77 6.86
CA ASP A 80 11.36 -7.85 5.73
C ASP A 80 10.41 -6.65 5.85
N TYR A 81 9.38 -6.75 6.69
CA TYR A 81 8.40 -5.68 6.90
C TYR A 81 8.79 -4.77 8.06
N GLN A 82 8.72 -3.47 7.79
CA GLN A 82 8.95 -2.40 8.77
C GLN A 82 7.64 -1.86 9.35
N GLY A 83 6.56 -1.97 8.57
CA GLY A 83 5.18 -1.74 8.94
C GLY A 83 4.32 -2.84 8.33
N VAL A 84 3.16 -3.09 8.91
CA VAL A 84 2.17 -4.03 8.37
C VAL A 84 0.78 -3.62 8.82
N CYS A 85 -0.19 -3.71 7.92
CA CYS A 85 -1.60 -3.64 8.22
C CYS A 85 -2.13 -5.07 8.43
N PHE A 86 -2.50 -5.39 9.67
CA PHE A 86 -3.17 -6.65 9.98
C PHE A 86 -4.68 -6.50 9.86
N THR A 87 -5.31 -7.43 9.14
CA THR A 87 -6.78 -7.60 9.14
C THR A 87 -7.14 -8.90 9.84
N TYR A 88 -8.00 -8.83 10.87
CA TYR A 88 -8.44 -9.96 11.69
C TYR A 88 -9.70 -10.62 11.12
N GLN A 89 -10.02 -11.82 11.58
CA GLN A 89 -11.18 -12.58 11.10
C GLN A 89 -12.51 -11.83 11.28
N ASN A 90 -12.63 -11.03 12.34
CA ASN A 90 -13.81 -10.20 12.62
C ASN A 90 -13.83 -8.89 11.81
N GLY A 91 -12.88 -8.68 10.90
CA GLY A 91 -12.77 -7.48 10.07
C GLY A 91 -12.11 -6.28 10.75
N GLN A 92 -11.77 -6.37 12.05
CA GLN A 92 -10.96 -5.35 12.69
C GLN A 92 -9.57 -5.29 12.05
N LYS A 93 -8.95 -4.12 12.16
CA LYS A 93 -7.60 -3.90 11.66
C LYS A 93 -6.72 -3.27 12.73
N GLU A 94 -5.41 -3.51 12.63
CA GLU A 94 -4.40 -2.81 13.41
C GLU A 94 -3.13 -2.63 12.57
N ILE A 95 -2.41 -1.53 12.78
CA ILE A 95 -1.11 -1.29 12.16
C ILE A 95 -0.02 -1.58 13.18
N ILE A 96 0.94 -2.43 12.81
CA ILE A 96 2.11 -2.74 13.62
C ILE A 96 3.36 -2.24 12.92
N ILE A 97 4.17 -1.46 13.64
CA ILE A 97 5.43 -0.88 13.15
C ILE A 97 6.60 -1.44 13.96
N ARG A 98 7.72 -1.72 13.29
CA ARG A 98 8.95 -2.12 13.95
C ARG A 98 9.62 -0.90 14.59
N GLU A 99 9.69 -0.90 15.92
CA GLU A 99 10.22 0.23 16.70
C GLU A 99 11.69 0.56 16.37
N THR A 100 12.54 -0.45 16.17
CA THR A 100 13.95 -0.24 15.84
C THR A 100 14.13 0.49 14.51
N TRP A 101 13.32 0.14 13.50
CA TRP A 101 13.31 0.86 12.24
C TRP A 101 12.75 2.27 12.41
N TRP A 102 11.63 2.42 13.13
CA TRP A 102 11.01 3.71 13.36
C TRP A 102 12.01 4.69 13.97
N ASN A 103 12.71 4.29 15.03
CA ASN A 103 13.67 5.15 15.71
C ASN A 103 14.87 5.56 14.84
N ALA A 104 15.26 4.73 13.87
CA ALA A 104 16.34 5.03 12.93
C ALA A 104 15.89 5.79 11.67
N ALA A 105 14.61 5.70 11.30
CA ALA A 105 14.06 6.31 10.10
C ALA A 105 13.95 7.85 10.22
N SER A 106 14.09 8.55 9.10
CA SER A 106 13.79 9.98 9.02
C SER A 106 12.29 10.23 9.16
N ASP A 107 11.93 11.46 9.56
CA ASP A 107 10.52 11.87 9.69
C ASP A 107 9.71 11.64 8.41
N THR A 108 10.28 12.05 7.27
CA THR A 108 9.73 11.78 5.93
C THR A 108 9.48 10.28 5.70
N TYR A 109 10.42 9.42 6.08
CA TYR A 109 10.27 7.99 5.82
C TYR A 109 9.20 7.36 6.72
N ARG A 110 9.13 7.80 7.99
CA ARG A 110 8.08 7.42 8.94
C ARG A 110 6.70 7.81 8.42
N GLU A 111 6.55 9.03 7.91
CA GLU A 111 5.29 9.48 7.32
C GLU A 111 4.94 8.64 6.09
N SER A 112 5.90 8.41 5.19
CA SER A 112 5.66 7.62 3.98
C SER A 112 5.22 6.19 4.30
N LEU A 113 5.86 5.52 5.27
CA LEU A 113 5.45 4.19 5.71
C LEU A 113 4.06 4.23 6.35
N LEU A 114 3.82 5.11 7.33
CA LEU A 114 2.54 5.09 8.03
C LEU A 114 1.36 5.43 7.10
N PHE A 115 1.57 6.32 6.13
CA PHE A 115 0.54 6.66 5.14
C PHE A 115 0.27 5.49 4.20
N HIS A 116 1.29 4.70 3.85
CA HIS A 116 1.13 3.45 3.11
C HIS A 116 0.28 2.44 3.90
N GLU A 117 0.60 2.19 5.16
CA GLU A 117 -0.16 1.27 6.01
C GLU A 117 -1.61 1.72 6.24
N LEU A 118 -1.83 3.03 6.41
CA LEU A 118 -3.17 3.61 6.47
C LEU A 118 -3.90 3.49 5.12
N GLY A 119 -3.19 3.50 4.00
CA GLY A 119 -3.75 3.15 2.69
C GLY A 119 -4.37 1.76 2.68
N HIS A 120 -3.68 0.75 3.21
CA HIS A 120 -4.23 -0.60 3.37
C HIS A 120 -5.37 -0.65 4.39
N CYS A 121 -5.13 -0.14 5.60
CA CYS A 121 -6.03 -0.34 6.72
C CYS A 121 -7.28 0.55 6.62
N ARG A 122 -7.13 1.83 6.30
CA ARG A 122 -8.25 2.78 6.27
C ARG A 122 -8.90 2.91 4.91
N LEU A 123 -8.10 2.96 3.84
CA LEU A 123 -8.60 3.19 2.49
C LEU A 123 -8.91 1.89 1.74
N GLY A 124 -8.44 0.74 2.26
CA GLY A 124 -8.67 -0.56 1.63
C GLY A 124 -7.96 -0.71 0.29
N ARG A 125 -6.82 -0.03 0.12
CA ARG A 125 -6.03 -0.09 -1.11
C ARG A 125 -5.16 -1.32 -1.12
N ASP A 126 -5.00 -1.91 -2.30
CA ASP A 126 -3.99 -2.93 -2.57
C ASP A 126 -2.72 -2.26 -3.12
N HIS A 127 -1.64 -3.04 -3.24
CA HIS A 127 -0.43 -2.54 -3.85
C HIS A 127 -0.62 -2.16 -5.32
N ASP A 128 0.11 -1.13 -5.74
CA ASP A 128 0.22 -0.70 -7.12
C ASP A 128 1.70 -0.40 -7.47
N ASP A 129 2.35 -1.39 -8.09
CA ASP A 129 3.75 -1.34 -8.50
C ASP A 129 3.98 -0.71 -9.87
N SER A 130 2.94 -0.12 -10.47
CA SER A 130 3.10 0.54 -11.77
C SER A 130 4.03 1.75 -11.65
N LYS A 131 4.75 2.03 -12.74
CA LYS A 131 5.82 3.04 -12.79
C LYS A 131 5.54 4.09 -13.85
N ILE A 132 6.05 5.29 -13.64
CA ILE A 132 6.06 6.38 -14.61
C ILE A 132 7.50 6.56 -15.10
N LEU A 133 7.72 6.45 -16.41
CA LEU A 133 9.01 6.78 -17.03
C LEU A 133 9.00 8.26 -17.44
N THR A 134 9.86 9.06 -16.83
CA THR A 134 10.10 10.47 -17.22
C THR A 134 11.59 10.75 -17.21
N ASN A 135 12.08 11.54 -18.17
CA ASN A 135 13.50 11.94 -18.25
C ASN A 135 14.50 10.76 -18.16
N GLY A 136 14.10 9.58 -18.67
CA GLY A 136 14.93 8.36 -18.63
C GLY A 136 14.98 7.64 -17.28
N GLN A 137 14.23 8.10 -16.27
CA GLN A 137 14.14 7.52 -14.94
C GLN A 137 12.74 6.96 -14.66
N ASN A 138 12.68 5.80 -14.00
CA ASN A 138 11.43 5.22 -13.51
C ASN A 138 11.13 5.71 -12.10
N TYR A 139 9.90 6.19 -11.91
CA TYR A 139 9.35 6.60 -10.62
C TYR A 139 8.18 5.70 -10.24
N LYS A 140 7.94 5.52 -8.95
CA LYS A 140 6.73 4.83 -8.49
C LYS A 140 5.53 5.68 -8.87
N SER A 141 4.48 5.07 -9.37
CA SER A 141 3.29 5.81 -9.77
C SER A 141 2.20 5.85 -8.68
N SER A 142 2.44 5.16 -7.56
CA SER A 142 1.53 5.11 -6.42
C SER A 142 2.30 5.11 -5.12
N MET A 143 1.70 5.74 -4.09
CA MET A 143 2.12 5.62 -2.70
C MET A 143 1.97 4.18 -2.19
N MET A 144 1.11 3.39 -2.83
CA MET A 144 0.86 1.97 -2.54
C MET A 144 1.81 1.01 -3.27
N SER A 145 2.97 1.46 -3.76
CA SER A 145 3.98 0.53 -4.28
C SER A 145 4.45 -0.42 -3.17
N SER A 146 4.60 -1.71 -3.48
CA SER A 146 5.07 -2.77 -2.55
C SER A 146 6.46 -2.48 -1.96
N VAL A 147 7.23 -1.67 -2.65
CA VAL A 147 8.42 -1.01 -2.10
C VAL A 147 8.06 0.41 -1.72
N ILE A 148 8.24 0.78 -0.45
CA ILE A 148 7.92 2.11 0.07
C ILE A 148 8.60 3.21 -0.77
N VAL A 149 7.89 4.33 -0.96
CA VAL A 149 8.43 5.51 -1.64
C VAL A 149 9.61 6.05 -0.82
N SER A 150 10.77 6.20 -1.48
CA SER A 150 11.98 6.63 -0.77
C SER A 150 11.84 8.08 -0.27
N PRO A 151 12.51 8.48 0.82
CA PRO A 151 12.36 9.84 1.36
C PRO A 151 12.62 10.95 0.34
N GLY A 152 13.67 10.83 -0.49
CA GLY A 152 13.97 11.84 -1.51
C GLY A 152 12.93 11.93 -2.63
N GLU A 153 12.33 10.80 -3.01
CA GLU A 153 11.24 10.75 -3.99
C GLU A 153 9.94 11.28 -3.39
N TYR A 154 9.64 10.88 -2.16
CA TYR A 154 8.46 11.31 -1.43
C TYR A 154 8.49 12.80 -1.14
N ASP A 155 9.58 13.36 -0.57
CA ASP A 155 9.70 14.79 -0.29
C ASP A 155 9.53 15.63 -1.57
N LYS A 156 10.15 15.21 -2.69
CA LYS A 156 10.10 15.95 -3.95
C LYS A 156 8.71 15.95 -4.58
N PHE A 157 7.95 14.86 -4.44
CA PHE A 157 6.67 14.66 -5.12
C PHE A 157 5.50 14.40 -4.16
N LYS A 158 5.64 14.82 -2.90
CA LYS A 158 4.70 14.53 -1.79
C LYS A 158 3.27 14.81 -2.16
N MET A 159 3.01 16.00 -2.70
CA MET A 159 1.67 16.41 -3.13
C MET A 159 1.05 15.44 -4.16
N GLY A 160 1.84 14.95 -5.12
CA GLY A 160 1.38 14.00 -6.13
C GLY A 160 1.05 12.63 -5.52
N TYR A 161 1.91 12.12 -4.64
CA TYR A 161 1.68 10.86 -3.93
C TYR A 161 0.48 10.93 -2.99
N LEU A 162 0.31 12.03 -2.26
CA LEU A 162 -0.83 12.22 -1.38
C LEU A 162 -2.13 12.34 -2.16
N LYS A 163 -2.15 13.09 -3.27
CA LYS A 163 -3.31 13.15 -4.16
C LYS A 163 -3.70 11.77 -4.66
N GLU A 164 -2.72 11.01 -5.13
CA GLU A 164 -2.91 9.64 -5.60
C GLU A 164 -3.44 8.76 -4.47
N LEU A 165 -2.86 8.84 -3.27
CA LEU A 165 -3.25 8.08 -2.07
C LEU A 165 -4.69 8.31 -1.63
N PHE A 166 -5.33 9.43 -1.97
CA PHE A 166 -6.73 9.65 -1.59
C PHE A 166 -7.71 9.56 -2.77
N THR A 167 -7.26 9.84 -3.99
CA THR A 167 -8.16 9.94 -5.17
C THR A 167 -7.92 8.88 -6.25
N GLN A 168 -6.82 8.12 -6.16
CA GLN A 168 -6.30 7.19 -7.18
C GLN A 168 -5.94 7.87 -8.51
N SER A 169 -6.03 9.20 -8.57
CA SER A 169 -5.59 9.99 -9.72
C SER A 169 -4.08 10.18 -9.68
N LYS A 170 -3.41 9.70 -10.73
CA LYS A 170 -1.96 9.86 -10.94
C LYS A 170 -1.59 11.14 -11.68
N VAL A 171 -2.58 11.91 -12.13
CA VAL A 171 -2.38 13.08 -13.01
C VAL A 171 -1.43 14.10 -12.40
N GLN A 172 -1.62 14.44 -11.12
CA GLN A 172 -0.79 15.44 -10.46
C GLN A 172 0.65 14.94 -10.26
N LEU A 173 0.83 13.66 -9.91
CA LEU A 173 2.15 13.05 -9.81
C LEU A 173 2.86 13.06 -11.17
N MET A 174 2.18 12.64 -12.23
CA MET A 174 2.71 12.68 -13.60
C MET A 174 3.12 14.10 -14.01
N GLN A 175 2.32 15.10 -13.68
CA GLN A 175 2.63 16.50 -13.98
C GLN A 175 3.90 16.95 -13.23
N LEU A 176 3.99 16.71 -11.93
CA LEU A 176 5.16 17.06 -11.12
C LEU A 176 6.44 16.37 -11.60
N LEU A 177 6.33 15.11 -12.02
CA LEU A 177 7.42 14.32 -12.58
C LEU A 177 7.89 14.87 -13.94
N SER A 178 7.00 15.43 -14.75
CA SER A 178 7.35 15.99 -16.07
C SER A 178 8.04 17.36 -16.00
N THR A 179 7.87 18.10 -14.91
CA THR A 179 8.42 19.45 -14.73
C THR A 179 9.72 19.50 -13.93
N ASN A 180 10.30 18.33 -13.60
CA ASN A 180 11.44 18.17 -12.71
C ASN A 180 12.56 17.32 -13.31
#